data_AF-A0A8K0P2N5-F1
#
_entry.id   AF-A0A8K0P2N5-F1
#
_cell.length_a   1.000
_cell.length_b   1.000
_cell.length_c   1.000
_cell.angle_alpha   90.00
_cell.angle_beta   90.00
_cell.angle_gamma   90.00
#
_symmetry.space_group_name_H-M   'P 1'
#
loop_
_entity.id
_entity.type
_entity.pdbx_description
1 polymer ?
#
loop_
_entity_poly.entity_id
_entity_poly.type
_entity_poly.pdbx_seq_one_letter_code
_entity_poly.pdbx_strand_id
1 'polypeptide(L)'
;MGRTTLAFSRELLHFEAPKCFSRYVDDAFVIWKHGREKLRDFLNHLNSRHSNITFTMEIEEEGHFPFLDADGTLSHSVYRKPTHTDLYLNDSSHHHSAQLRSVLSKLTHRAYAISDEESLPGEIKHLRSTFLQNGYRLINRALKSKAE
;
A
#
# COMPACT_ATOMS: atom_id res chain seq x y z
N MET A 1 9.86 -26.57 10.34
CA MET A 1 9.99 -25.17 10.81
C MET A 1 11.43 -24.74 10.52
N GLY A 2 11.67 -24.13 9.35
CA GLY A 2 13.01 -23.67 8.98
C GLY A 2 13.38 -22.45 9.81
N ARG A 3 14.47 -22.51 10.56
CA ARG A 3 15.06 -21.34 11.21
C ARG A 3 15.63 -20.44 10.12
N THR A 4 15.02 -19.28 9.90
CA THR A 4 15.63 -18.23 9.08
C THR A 4 16.73 -17.59 9.92
N THR A 5 17.98 -17.99 9.69
CA THR A 5 19.15 -17.31 10.26
C THR A 5 19.38 -16.04 9.45
N LEU A 6 19.10 -14.88 10.05
CA LEU A 6 19.51 -13.58 9.51
C LEU A 6 21.03 -13.45 9.63
N ALA A 7 21.74 -13.62 8.51
CA ALA A 7 23.16 -13.33 8.43
C ALA A 7 23.35 -11.82 8.24
N PHE A 8 23.83 -11.12 9.26
CA PHE A 8 24.23 -9.72 9.13
C PHE A 8 25.66 -9.66 8.56
N SER A 9 25.85 -8.88 7.51
CA SER A 9 27.19 -8.55 6.99
C SER A 9 28.01 -7.84 8.08
N ARG A 10 29.31 -8.11 8.16
CA ARG A 10 30.25 -7.45 9.08
C ARG A 10 30.27 -5.92 8.93
N GLU A 11 29.90 -5.41 7.75
CA GLU A 11 29.76 -3.97 7.46
C GLU A 11 28.54 -3.35 8.16
N LEU A 12 27.46 -4.12 8.37
CA LEU A 12 26.25 -3.65 9.06
C LEU A 12 26.41 -3.61 10.59
N LEU A 13 27.47 -4.19 11.15
CA LEU A 13 27.72 -4.17 12.60
C LEU A 13 28.07 -2.79 13.16
N HIS A 14 28.42 -1.83 12.30
CA HIS A 14 28.64 -0.43 12.71
C HIS A 14 27.34 0.39 12.76
N PHE A 15 26.27 -0.10 12.13
CA PHE A 15 24.95 0.55 12.17
C PHE A 15 24.07 -0.13 13.22
N GLU A 16 23.25 0.66 13.89
CA GLU A 16 22.30 0.10 14.83
C GLU A 16 21.19 -0.65 14.09
N ALA A 17 20.92 -1.89 14.52
CA ALA A 17 19.95 -2.73 13.85
C ALA A 17 18.51 -2.20 14.06
N PRO A 18 17.66 -2.20 13.02
CA PRO A 18 16.25 -1.85 13.19
C PRO A 18 15.57 -2.82 14.14
N LYS A 19 14.55 -2.35 14.88
CA LYS A 19 13.74 -3.23 15.74
C LYS A 19 12.95 -4.23 14.90
N CYS A 20 12.45 -3.78 13.76
CA CYS A 20 11.69 -4.58 12.82
C CYS A 20 12.11 -4.21 11.41
N PHE A 21 12.26 -5.22 10.55
CA PHE A 21 12.48 -5.06 9.13
C PHE A 21 11.63 -6.11 8.42
N SER A 22 10.69 -5.67 7.61
CA SER A 22 9.88 -6.51 6.73
C SER A 22 9.96 -5.96 5.32
N ARG A 23 10.00 -6.84 4.32
CA ARG A 23 10.11 -6.44 2.91
C ARG A 23 9.04 -7.14 2.08
N TYR A 24 8.36 -6.37 1.24
CA TYR A 24 7.47 -6.86 0.21
C TYR A 24 7.94 -6.34 -1.16
N VAL A 25 8.51 -7.25 -1.96
CA VAL A 25 9.13 -6.91 -3.26
C VAL A 25 10.13 -5.74 -3.12
N ASP A 26 9.77 -4.55 -3.61
CA ASP A 26 10.59 -3.34 -3.63
C ASP A 26 10.38 -2.46 -2.39
N ASP A 27 9.28 -2.65 -1.66
CA ASP A 27 8.92 -1.86 -0.48
C ASP A 27 9.40 -2.51 0.82
N ALA A 28 9.87 -1.70 1.77
CA ALA A 28 10.31 -2.16 3.08
C ALA A 28 9.64 -1.37 4.21
N PHE A 29 9.13 -2.10 5.21
CA PHE A 29 8.64 -1.54 6.47
C PHE A 29 9.71 -1.69 7.54
N VAL A 30 10.09 -0.58 8.17
CA VAL A 30 11.19 -0.54 9.13
C VAL A 30 10.78 0.21 10.39
N ILE A 31 10.92 -0.44 11.55
CA ILE A 31 10.79 0.24 12.86
C ILE A 31 12.19 0.62 13.34
N TRP A 32 12.48 1.91 13.29
CA TRP A 32 13.77 2.48 13.70
C TRP A 32 13.70 3.10 15.09
N LYS A 33 14.64 2.77 15.98
CA LYS A 33 14.67 3.25 17.38
C LYS A 33 15.80 4.21 17.70
N HIS A 34 16.70 4.45 16.76
CA HIS A 34 18.02 5.04 17.03
C HIS A 34 18.11 6.52 16.67
N GLY A 35 16.97 7.19 16.56
CA GLY A 35 16.87 8.61 16.19
C GLY A 35 16.95 8.87 14.69
N ARG A 36 16.47 10.06 14.27
CA ARG A 36 16.35 10.46 12.86
C ARG A 36 17.70 10.68 12.16
N GLU A 37 18.72 11.11 12.89
CA GLU A 37 20.06 11.34 12.31
C GLU A 37 20.70 10.03 11.86
N LYS A 38 20.77 9.03 12.75
CA LYS A 38 21.30 7.69 12.42
C LYS A 38 20.49 7.00 11.32
N LEU A 39 19.19 7.28 11.23
CA LEU A 39 18.34 6.77 10.14
C LEU A 39 18.75 7.36 8.78
N ARG A 40 19.07 8.66 8.73
CA ARG A 40 19.58 9.31 7.52
C ARG A 40 20.95 8.76 7.12
N ASP A 41 21.84 8.55 8.10
CA ASP A 41 23.14 7.93 7.83
C ASP A 41 23.00 6.51 7.26
N PHE A 42 22.05 5.74 7.79
CA PHE A 42 21.71 4.42 7.27
C PHE A 42 21.19 4.49 5.82
N LEU A 43 20.28 5.42 5.51
CA LEU A 43 19.78 5.62 4.15
C LEU A 43 20.91 6.02 3.17
N ASN A 44 21.80 6.93 3.58
CA ASN A 44 22.96 7.34 2.80
C ASN A 44 23.90 6.16 2.55
N HIS A 45 24.12 5.33 3.57
CA HIS A 45 24.90 4.09 3.43
C HIS A 45 24.27 3.14 2.41
N LEU A 46 22.97 2.89 2.47
CA LEU A 46 22.26 2.05 1.50
C LEU A 46 22.44 2.58 0.06
N ASN A 47 22.28 3.89 -0.12
CA ASN A 47 22.47 4.55 -1.41
C ASN A 47 23.93 4.52 -1.90
N SER A 48 24.91 4.39 -1.00
CA SER A 48 26.33 4.26 -1.39
C SER A 48 26.69 2.87 -1.95
N ARG A 49 25.83 1.85 -1.76
CA ARG A 49 26.17 0.46 -2.08
C ARG A 49 26.19 0.17 -3.57
N HIS A 50 25.37 0.85 -4.36
CA HIS A 50 25.26 0.57 -5.78
C HIS A 50 24.77 1.80 -6.55
N SER A 51 25.52 2.21 -7.59
CA SER A 51 25.22 3.43 -8.36
C SER A 51 23.86 3.42 -9.05
N ASN A 52 23.33 2.24 -9.37
CA ASN A 52 22.08 2.09 -10.11
C ASN A 52 20.86 1.81 -9.21
N ILE A 53 21.03 1.79 -7.88
CA ILE A 53 19.94 1.54 -6.93
C ILE A 53 19.85 2.75 -6.01
N THR A 54 18.70 3.41 -6.00
CA THR A 54 18.42 4.54 -5.11
C THR A 54 17.25 4.18 -4.20
N PHE A 55 17.53 4.07 -2.92
CA PHE A 55 16.57 3.96 -1.85
C PHE A 55 16.03 5.35 -1.49
N THR A 56 14.71 5.43 -1.43
CA THR A 56 13.96 6.55 -0.85
C THR A 56 13.32 6.09 0.46
N MET A 57 12.98 7.04 1.32
CA MET A 57 12.35 6.74 2.60
C MET A 57 11.23 7.75 2.86
N GLU A 58 10.10 7.23 3.32
CA GLU A 58 8.98 8.01 3.85
C GLU A 58 8.96 7.78 5.37
N ILE A 59 8.83 8.85 6.14
CA ILE A 59 8.81 8.80 7.60
C ILE A 59 7.37 9.03 8.05
N GLU A 60 6.94 8.28 9.05
CA GLU A 60 5.66 8.49 9.72
C GLU A 60 5.52 9.94 10.23
N GLU A 61 4.42 10.58 9.84
CA GLU A 61 3.99 11.90 10.31
C GLU A 61 2.58 11.77 10.89
N GLU A 62 2.38 12.26 12.11
CA GLU A 62 1.10 12.23 12.83
C GLU A 62 0.45 10.83 12.99
N GLY A 63 1.24 9.76 12.97
CA GLY A 63 0.71 8.40 13.05
C GLY A 63 0.48 7.73 11.70
N HIS A 64 0.72 8.45 10.59
CA HIS A 64 0.40 8.01 9.24
C HIS A 64 1.65 7.93 8.35
N PHE A 65 1.68 6.92 7.48
CA PHE A 65 2.62 6.79 6.35
C PHE A 65 1.99 5.83 5.33
N PRO A 66 2.22 5.98 4.01
CA PRO A 66 1.69 5.02 3.06
C PRO A 66 2.52 3.73 3.04
N PHE A 67 1.86 2.57 3.03
CA PHE A 67 2.54 1.29 2.82
C PHE A 67 1.66 0.33 2.01
N LEU A 68 2.17 -0.09 0.85
CA LEU A 68 1.45 -0.90 -0.14
C LEU A 68 0.15 -0.20 -0.60
N ASP A 69 -0.99 -0.68 -0.12
CA ASP A 69 -2.34 -0.19 -0.45
C ASP A 69 -3.09 0.36 0.78
N ALA A 70 -2.44 0.39 1.94
CA ALA A 70 -3.01 0.85 3.21
C ALA A 70 -2.39 2.16 3.66
N ASP A 71 -3.17 2.97 4.38
CA ASP A 71 -2.58 3.93 5.29
C ASP A 71 -1.96 3.19 6.49
N GLY A 72 -0.74 3.57 6.86
CA GLY A 72 0.08 2.92 7.87
C GLY A 72 -0.38 3.17 9.30
N THR A 73 -1.62 3.64 9.49
CA THR A 73 -2.26 3.79 10.79
C THR A 73 -2.77 2.46 11.35
N LEU A 74 -3.11 2.44 12.65
CA LEU A 74 -3.84 1.33 13.25
C LEU A 74 -5.29 1.23 12.74
N SER A 75 -5.86 2.38 12.37
CA SER A 75 -7.06 2.46 11.52
C SER A 75 -6.60 2.32 10.07
N HIS A 76 -7.17 1.37 9.34
CA HIS A 76 -6.75 1.10 7.98
C HIS A 76 -7.80 1.62 7.01
N SER A 77 -7.37 2.36 6.00
CA SER A 77 -8.15 2.80 4.84
C SER A 77 -7.35 2.60 3.55
N VAL A 78 -8.05 2.53 2.41
CA VAL A 78 -7.39 2.35 1.12
C VAL A 78 -6.63 3.63 0.76
N TYR A 79 -5.30 3.56 0.80
CA TYR A 79 -4.45 4.68 0.44
C TYR A 79 -4.50 4.92 -1.08
N ARG A 80 -4.66 6.20 -1.47
CA ARG A 80 -4.60 6.67 -2.86
C ARG A 80 -3.55 7.76 -2.95
N LYS A 81 -2.58 7.60 -3.86
CA LYS A 81 -1.57 8.63 -4.13
C LYS A 81 -2.25 9.94 -4.58
N PRO A 82 -1.65 11.11 -4.33
CA PRO A 82 -2.19 12.40 -4.81
C PRO A 82 -2.41 12.48 -6.33
N THR A 83 -1.71 11.64 -7.10
CA THR A 83 -1.83 11.54 -8.56
C THR A 83 -2.90 10.55 -9.03
N HIS A 84 -3.59 9.87 -8.12
CA HIS A 84 -4.62 8.89 -8.45
C HIS A 84 -5.88 9.60 -8.99
N THR A 85 -6.25 9.31 -10.23
CA THR A 85 -7.32 10.03 -10.95
C THR A 85 -8.70 9.37 -10.88
N ASP A 86 -8.79 8.18 -10.27
CA ASP A 86 -9.99 7.34 -10.30
C ASP A 86 -10.53 7.01 -11.71
N LEU A 87 -9.68 7.09 -12.73
CA LEU A 87 -10.00 6.68 -14.09
C LEU A 87 -9.73 5.19 -14.27
N TYR A 88 -10.79 4.44 -14.59
CA TYR A 88 -10.75 3.01 -14.86
C TYR A 88 -11.33 2.72 -16.26
N LEU A 89 -11.40 1.44 -16.63
CA LEU A 89 -12.07 1.04 -17.87
C LEU A 89 -13.51 1.56 -17.86
N ASN A 90 -13.89 2.29 -18.90
CA ASN A 90 -15.25 2.81 -19.03
C ASN A 90 -16.21 1.69 -19.45
N ASP A 91 -17.44 1.66 -18.93
CA ASP A 91 -18.44 0.62 -19.25
C ASP A 91 -18.78 0.56 -20.77
N SER A 92 -18.58 1.67 -21.50
CA SER A 92 -18.84 1.78 -22.95
C SER A 92 -17.63 1.48 -23.85
N SER A 93 -16.49 1.11 -23.28
CA SER A 93 -15.22 0.90 -24.00
C SER A 93 -15.17 -0.35 -24.90
N HIS A 94 -16.28 -1.08 -25.06
CA HIS A 94 -16.37 -2.34 -25.80
C HIS A 94 -15.42 -3.46 -25.30
N HIS A 95 -14.88 -3.32 -24.09
CA HIS A 95 -14.14 -4.41 -23.45
C HIS A 95 -15.06 -5.57 -23.07
N HIS A 96 -14.49 -6.77 -23.06
CA HIS A 96 -15.23 -7.96 -22.66
C HIS A 96 -15.78 -7.81 -21.23
N SER A 97 -17.04 -8.20 -21.02
CA SER A 97 -17.75 -8.00 -19.75
C SER A 97 -17.00 -8.54 -18.51
N ALA A 98 -16.21 -9.60 -18.67
CA ALA A 98 -15.37 -10.14 -17.60
C ALA A 98 -14.32 -9.13 -17.09
N GLN A 99 -13.72 -8.33 -17.98
CA GLN A 99 -12.72 -7.33 -17.62
C GLN A 99 -13.36 -6.18 -16.83
N LEU A 100 -14.49 -5.67 -17.31
CA LEU A 100 -15.28 -4.64 -16.62
C LEU A 100 -15.72 -5.10 -15.22
N ARG A 101 -16.20 -6.34 -15.09
CA ARG A 101 -16.54 -6.93 -13.78
C ARG A 101 -15.32 -7.09 -12.88
N SER A 102 -14.16 -7.42 -13.43
CA SER A 102 -12.93 -7.59 -12.66
C SER A 102 -12.46 -6.29 -12.01
N VAL A 103 -12.64 -5.14 -12.68
CA VAL A 103 -12.35 -3.82 -12.11
C VAL A 103 -13.20 -3.58 -10.87
N LEU A 104 -14.52 -3.71 -11.01
CA LEU A 104 -15.46 -3.55 -9.91
C LEU A 104 -15.15 -4.49 -8.75
N SER A 105 -14.95 -5.77 -9.05
CA SER A 105 -14.69 -6.80 -8.03
C SER A 105 -13.38 -6.56 -7.29
N LYS A 106 -12.28 -6.22 -7.98
CA LYS A 106 -10.98 -6.00 -7.34
C LYS A 106 -11.00 -4.77 -6.43
N LEU A 107 -11.62 -3.68 -6.88
CA LEU A 107 -11.69 -2.44 -6.10
C LEU A 107 -12.59 -2.63 -4.86
N THR A 108 -13.75 -3.26 -5.02
CA THR A 108 -14.60 -3.59 -3.87
C THR A 108 -13.91 -4.55 -2.91
N HIS A 109 -13.24 -5.60 -3.41
CA HIS A 109 -12.51 -6.52 -2.55
C HIS A 109 -11.43 -5.80 -1.75
N ARG A 110 -10.66 -4.89 -2.38
CA ARG A 110 -9.66 -4.08 -1.68
C ARG A 110 -10.26 -3.22 -0.58
N ALA A 111 -11.40 -2.58 -0.83
CA ALA A 111 -12.12 -1.83 0.20
C ALA A 111 -12.43 -2.70 1.42
N TYR A 112 -13.00 -3.89 1.22
CA TYR A 112 -13.31 -4.79 2.34
C TYR A 112 -12.09 -5.42 3.01
N ALA A 113 -11.01 -5.66 2.27
CA ALA A 113 -9.81 -6.31 2.80
C ALA A 113 -8.91 -5.36 3.59
N ILE A 114 -8.95 -4.05 3.26
CA ILE A 114 -8.06 -3.05 3.84
C ILE A 114 -8.81 -2.16 4.83
N SER A 115 -10.01 -1.70 4.50
CA SER A 115 -10.72 -0.76 5.36
C SER A 115 -11.23 -1.42 6.65
N ASP A 116 -11.01 -0.74 7.77
CA ASP A 116 -11.67 -1.05 9.04
C ASP A 116 -13.14 -0.64 9.06
N GLU A 117 -13.84 -0.97 10.16
CA GLU A 117 -15.28 -0.74 10.30
C GLU A 117 -15.65 0.76 10.24
N GLU A 118 -14.77 1.65 10.71
CA GLU A 118 -15.01 3.09 10.72
C GLU A 118 -14.81 3.74 9.34
N SER A 119 -13.79 3.31 8.58
CA SER A 119 -13.43 3.89 7.28
C SER A 119 -14.18 3.25 6.10
N LEU A 120 -14.60 1.99 6.22
CA LEU A 120 -15.26 1.24 5.14
C LEU A 120 -16.50 1.95 4.56
N PRO A 121 -17.41 2.58 5.34
CA PRO A 121 -18.54 3.32 4.77
C PRO A 121 -18.10 4.47 3.84
N GLY A 122 -17.03 5.17 4.20
CA GLY A 122 -16.43 6.24 3.38
C GLY A 122 -15.85 5.68 2.09
N GLU A 123 -15.13 4.56 2.19
CA GLU A 123 -14.52 3.88 1.05
C GLU A 123 -15.58 3.35 0.05
N ILE A 124 -16.65 2.73 0.55
CA ILE A 124 -17.76 2.25 -0.29
C ILE A 124 -18.48 3.42 -0.98
N LYS A 125 -18.63 4.56 -0.29
CA LYS A 125 -19.20 5.79 -0.88
C LYS A 125 -18.30 6.32 -1.99
N HIS A 126 -16.98 6.33 -1.78
CA HIS A 126 -15.99 6.71 -2.80
C HIS A 126 -16.12 5.82 -4.04
N LEU A 127 -16.04 4.50 -3.88
CA LEU A 127 -16.14 3.54 -4.98
C LEU A 127 -17.45 3.67 -5.75
N ARG A 128 -18.58 3.93 -5.08
CA ARG A 128 -19.86 4.18 -5.76
C ARG A 128 -19.75 5.40 -6.70
N SER A 129 -19.17 6.50 -6.22
CA SER A 129 -18.96 7.71 -7.03
C SER A 129 -18.04 7.42 -8.21
N THR A 130 -16.90 6.78 -7.97
CA THR A 130 -15.93 6.36 -8.97
C THR A 130 -16.56 5.49 -10.07
N PHE A 131 -17.36 4.48 -9.70
CA PHE A 131 -17.99 3.59 -10.67
C PHE A 131 -19.03 4.33 -11.52
N LEU A 132 -19.79 5.26 -10.93
CA LEU A 132 -20.73 6.10 -11.69
C LEU A 132 -19.99 6.99 -12.70
N GLN A 133 -18.88 7.61 -12.29
CA GLN A 133 -18.06 8.47 -13.16
C GLN A 133 -17.45 7.68 -14.33
N ASN A 134 -17.14 6.39 -14.13
CA ASN A 134 -16.64 5.50 -15.17
C ASN A 134 -17.77 4.81 -15.99
N GLY A 135 -19.04 5.20 -15.79
CA GLY A 135 -20.18 4.76 -16.60
C GLY A 135 -20.79 3.41 -16.23
N TYR A 136 -20.35 2.77 -15.13
CA TYR A 136 -20.84 1.46 -14.73
C TYR A 136 -22.29 1.49 -14.28
N ARG A 137 -23.10 0.55 -14.77
CA ARG A 137 -24.54 0.46 -14.42
C ARG A 137 -24.84 -0.54 -13.30
N LEU A 138 -24.03 -1.59 -13.15
CA LEU A 138 -24.28 -2.71 -12.22
C LEU A 138 -23.56 -2.56 -10.86
N ILE A 139 -23.54 -1.34 -10.32
CA ILE A 139 -22.76 -0.97 -9.13
C ILE A 139 -23.22 -1.68 -7.87
N ASN A 140 -24.53 -1.74 -7.65
CA ASN A 140 -25.10 -2.29 -6.41
C ASN A 140 -24.83 -3.79 -6.25
N ARG A 141 -24.61 -4.52 -7.35
CA ARG A 141 -24.23 -5.94 -7.28
C ARG A 141 -22.77 -6.09 -6.86
N ALA A 142 -21.89 -5.24 -7.38
CA ALA A 142 -20.47 -5.27 -7.05
C ALA A 142 -20.23 -4.88 -5.58
N LEU A 143 -20.86 -3.82 -5.09
CA LEU A 143 -20.67 -3.34 -3.71
C LEU A 143 -21.35 -4.21 -2.63
N LYS A 144 -22.12 -5.23 -3.02
CA LYS A 144 -22.82 -6.13 -2.08
C LYS A 144 -22.08 -7.44 -1.82
N SER A 145 -21.00 -7.75 -2.55
CA SER A 145 -20.28 -8.99 -2.29
C SER A 145 -19.56 -8.85 -0.94
N LYS A 146 -20.16 -9.43 0.10
CA LYS A 146 -19.38 -9.90 1.24
C LYS A 146 -18.22 -10.72 0.68
N ALA A 147 -17.02 -10.44 1.15
CA ALA A 147 -15.95 -11.40 1.15
C ALA A 147 -16.50 -12.67 1.82
N GLU A 148 -16.76 -13.70 1.01
CA GLU A 148 -16.80 -15.09 1.49
C GLU A 148 -15.36 -15.60 1.56
#